data_AF-A0A832EDS2-F1
#
_entry.id   AF-A0A832EDS2-F1
#
_cell.length_a   1.000
_cell.length_b   1.000
_cell.length_c   1.000
_cell.angle_alpha   90.00
_cell.angle_beta   90.00
_cell.angle_gamma   90.00
#
_symmetry.space_group_name_H-M   'P 1'
#
loop_
_entity.id
_entity.type
_entity.pdbx_description
1 polymer ?
#
loop_
_entity_poly.entity_id
_entity_poly.type
_entity_poly.pdbx_seq_one_letter_code
_entity_poly.pdbx_strand_id
1 'polypeptide(L)'
;MLETIRALARERLWRLELHVGQVPSLVEASITPRTWWTLHFRLDAEAEKKLQRLGIDPHHQRILAKTLVEHETGHWEICPFDQEGIYLILEGVVQALRESAEDHGVENTPETTRFLCNLVADSIVDVVRTWQDPSGTYADGLALHILKTLRALVPHRFWQAYTYLEMLLWGERTALASEVLSCLWLDHEAESVAEEAAEHWATWITPQQLCNALPQKAHWKTLAEKLCRSFLPLLPPADQCIWWLPDATGSCHLQGLLYEGRSGLVRIETEHSPAQTNTGLPLTPLLHRPVDFSAPPPPDRILWQNSLVLPRYGRRPHLMLSEVSEPLCLPASGPHKHPIIPDIAFLLDSSGSMDYDPDAGQGEYDTLLRAVFGVFRWLKTVNLLALLNFAVLNFSSETYYSGWCSWRRKEKLYDVLFRYQGELTLLDMSLVRLLCEEAPRPFVPVMISDGDVMHWEHLLQFVKDRFRPPDGFFLLQIGQSSDLATGLQKAGFSVTFVDHPSQLRHCVLGAVQQRFRF
;
A
#
# COMPACT_ATOMS: atom_id res chain seq x y z
N MET A 1 46.66 -5.42 -8.26
CA MET A 1 45.46 -5.94 -7.53
C MET A 1 44.91 -4.93 -6.54
N LEU A 2 45.61 -4.54 -5.46
CA LEU A 2 45.10 -3.52 -4.51
C LEU A 2 44.97 -2.12 -5.15
N GLU A 3 45.89 -1.74 -6.04
CA GLU A 3 45.78 -0.51 -6.84
C GLU A 3 44.73 -0.62 -7.94
N THR A 4 44.56 -1.80 -8.54
CA THR A 4 43.48 -2.10 -9.49
C THR A 4 42.11 -2.07 -8.81
N ILE A 5 42.01 -2.53 -7.57
CA ILE A 5 40.80 -2.44 -6.73
C ILE A 5 40.58 -0.99 -6.29
N ARG A 6 41.63 -0.19 -6.01
CA ARG A 6 41.50 1.25 -5.76
C ARG A 6 41.14 2.04 -7.01
N ALA A 7 41.62 1.64 -8.18
CA ALA A 7 41.28 2.23 -9.48
C ALA A 7 39.84 1.86 -9.87
N LEU A 8 39.45 0.59 -9.74
CA LEU A 8 38.07 0.14 -9.89
C LEU A 8 37.14 0.71 -8.79
N ALA A 9 37.65 1.03 -7.60
CA ALA A 9 36.90 1.77 -6.60
C ALA A 9 36.73 3.25 -6.97
N ARG A 10 37.75 3.90 -7.55
CA ARG A 10 37.65 5.28 -8.04
C ARG A 10 36.80 5.40 -9.31
N GLU A 11 36.78 4.37 -10.16
CA GLU A 11 36.07 4.34 -11.44
C GLU A 11 34.70 3.67 -11.38
N ARG A 12 34.45 2.74 -10.44
CA ARG A 12 33.27 1.85 -10.44
C ARG A 12 32.65 1.54 -9.06
N LEU A 13 33.20 1.98 -7.94
CA LEU A 13 32.42 2.10 -6.70
C LEU A 13 31.63 3.41 -6.78
N TRP A 14 30.47 3.33 -7.43
CA TRP A 14 29.27 4.08 -7.10
C TRP A 14 29.60 5.48 -6.57
N ARG A 15 29.68 6.45 -7.49
CA ARG A 15 28.79 7.58 -7.28
C ARG A 15 27.42 6.94 -7.11
N LEU A 16 27.02 6.75 -5.87
CA LEU A 16 25.62 6.85 -5.54
C LEU A 16 25.30 8.32 -5.86
N GLU A 17 25.23 8.69 -7.14
CA GLU A 17 24.30 9.72 -7.57
C GLU A 17 22.97 9.05 -7.28
N LEU A 18 22.53 9.16 -6.02
CA LEU A 18 21.14 9.37 -5.76
C LEU A 18 20.76 10.41 -6.80
N HIS A 19 19.99 10.00 -7.81
CA HIS A 19 19.16 10.98 -8.48
C HIS A 19 18.17 11.42 -7.41
N VAL A 20 18.64 12.38 -6.62
CA VAL A 20 17.83 13.23 -5.79
C VAL A 20 16.93 13.91 -6.80
N GLY A 21 15.74 13.35 -7.04
CA GLY A 21 14.61 14.19 -7.46
C GLY A 21 14.67 15.41 -6.54
N GLN A 22 14.56 16.63 -7.06
CA GLN A 22 14.91 17.86 -6.35
C GLN A 22 14.25 17.97 -4.95
N VAL A 23 14.83 17.31 -3.94
CA VAL A 23 14.42 17.40 -2.55
C VAL A 23 15.47 18.32 -1.93
N PRO A 24 15.10 19.54 -1.48
CA PRO A 24 16.05 20.57 -1.04
C PRO A 24 16.90 20.26 0.20
N SER A 25 16.97 19.01 0.66
CA SER A 25 17.31 18.64 2.05
C SER A 25 18.08 17.31 2.18
N LEU A 26 18.98 16.99 1.24
CA LEU A 26 19.67 15.69 1.22
C LEU A 26 20.46 15.42 2.52
N VAL A 27 20.33 14.20 3.05
CA VAL A 27 21.24 13.64 4.06
C VAL A 27 22.35 12.85 3.34
N GLU A 28 23.59 13.31 3.41
CA GLU A 28 24.75 12.55 2.96
C GLU A 28 25.13 11.52 4.02
N ALA A 29 25.10 10.24 3.65
CA ALA A 29 25.66 9.15 4.43
C ALA A 29 27.09 8.84 3.94
N SER A 30 28.11 9.09 4.76
CA SER A 30 29.50 8.75 4.40
C SER A 30 30.04 7.57 5.21
N ILE A 31 30.83 6.73 4.54
CA ILE A 31 31.45 5.52 5.10
C ILE A 31 32.95 5.74 5.18
N THR A 32 33.51 5.78 6.39
CA THR A 32 34.95 6.04 6.57
C THR A 32 35.78 4.75 6.51
N PRO A 33 36.86 4.68 5.70
CA PRO A 33 37.67 3.47 5.54
C PRO A 33 38.49 3.04 6.77
N ARG A 34 38.61 3.91 7.78
CA ARG A 34 39.48 3.71 8.96
C ARG A 34 38.76 3.10 10.17
N THR A 35 37.45 3.31 10.31
CA THR A 35 36.65 2.79 11.45
C THR A 35 35.67 1.69 11.04
N TRP A 36 35.61 1.34 9.74
CA TRP A 36 34.69 0.35 9.17
C TRP A 36 33.27 0.45 9.74
N TRP A 37 32.53 1.39 9.14
CA TRP A 37 31.08 1.64 9.25
C TRP A 37 30.64 2.40 10.49
N THR A 38 31.12 3.64 10.59
CA THR A 38 30.31 4.73 11.15
C THR A 38 29.57 5.38 9.99
N LEU A 39 28.24 5.30 9.97
CA LEU A 39 27.42 6.12 9.08
C LEU A 39 27.46 7.54 9.64
N HIS A 40 28.07 8.46 8.90
CA HIS A 40 27.99 9.88 9.22
C HIS A 40 26.87 10.47 8.38
N PHE A 41 25.83 10.93 9.04
CA PHE A 41 24.76 11.70 8.43
C PHE A 41 25.14 13.19 8.47
N ARG A 42 25.13 13.85 7.31
CA ARG A 42 25.29 15.29 7.19
C ARG A 42 24.19 15.85 6.32
N LEU A 43 23.77 17.07 6.59
CA LEU A 43 22.85 17.76 5.70
C LEU A 43 23.62 18.34 4.52
N ASP A 44 22.95 18.55 3.41
CA ASP A 44 23.48 19.34 2.30
C ASP A 44 24.02 20.71 2.81
N ALA A 45 25.13 21.18 2.24
CA ALA A 45 25.81 22.38 2.71
C ALA A 45 24.94 23.64 2.65
N GLU A 46 24.02 23.76 1.69
CA GLU A 46 23.06 24.87 1.66
C GLU A 46 21.97 24.70 2.71
N ALA A 47 21.54 23.47 3.00
CA ALA A 47 20.65 23.18 4.12
C ALA A 47 21.32 23.52 5.48
N GLU A 48 22.58 23.12 5.69
CA GLU A 48 23.36 23.48 6.89
C GLU A 48 23.45 25.00 7.06
N LYS A 49 23.75 25.74 5.98
CA LYS A 49 23.78 27.22 6.02
C LYS A 49 22.42 27.83 6.33
N LYS A 50 21.33 27.30 5.77
CA LYS A 50 19.97 27.75 6.07
C LYS A 50 19.63 27.53 7.55
N LEU A 51 19.97 26.37 8.10
CA LEU A 51 19.74 26.06 9.51
C LEU A 51 20.60 26.93 10.45
N GLN A 52 21.84 27.25 10.07
CA GLN A 52 22.67 28.20 10.82
C GLN A 52 22.02 29.58 10.89
N ARG A 53 21.42 30.06 9.80
CA ARG A 53 20.67 31.34 9.77
C ARG A 53 19.44 31.32 10.68
N LEU A 54 18.88 30.14 10.93
CA LEU A 54 17.77 29.94 11.87
C LEU A 54 18.27 29.71 13.32
N GLY A 55 19.58 29.82 13.58
CA GLY A 55 20.15 29.67 14.91
C GLY A 55 20.42 28.22 15.34
N ILE A 56 20.42 27.26 14.41
CA ILE A 56 20.71 25.84 14.69
C ILE A 56 22.19 25.58 14.43
N ASP A 57 22.96 25.37 15.49
CA ASP A 57 24.41 25.17 15.40
C ASP A 57 24.81 23.77 14.86
N PRO A 58 26.07 23.56 14.45
CA PRO A 58 26.51 22.33 13.80
C PRO A 58 26.33 21.04 14.63
N HIS A 59 26.29 21.12 15.96
CA HIS A 59 26.00 19.95 16.79
C HIS A 59 24.53 19.53 16.64
N HIS A 60 23.61 20.49 16.81
CA HIS A 60 22.17 20.27 16.61
C HIS A 60 21.83 19.85 15.17
N GLN A 61 22.56 20.35 14.16
CA GLN A 61 22.37 19.89 12.78
C GLN A 61 22.65 18.40 12.59
N ARG A 62 23.66 17.85 13.28
CA ARG A 62 23.96 16.41 13.24
C ARG A 62 22.88 15.59 13.93
N ILE A 63 22.36 16.10 15.06
CA ILE A 63 21.24 15.48 15.77
C ILE A 63 20.03 15.44 14.83
N LEU A 64 19.65 16.58 14.25
CA LEU A 64 18.54 16.67 13.30
C LEU A 64 18.72 15.72 12.10
N ALA A 65 19.90 15.70 11.47
CA ALA A 65 20.18 14.82 10.33
C ALA A 65 20.02 13.34 10.68
N LYS A 66 20.52 12.94 11.86
CA LYS A 66 20.39 11.58 12.37
C LYS A 66 18.93 11.23 12.65
N THR A 67 18.20 12.10 13.35
CA THR A 67 16.78 11.90 13.67
C THR A 67 15.92 11.75 12.42
N LEU A 68 16.14 12.56 11.38
CA LEU A 68 15.40 12.42 10.12
C LEU A 68 15.59 11.03 9.50
N VAL A 69 16.80 10.47 9.52
CA VAL A 69 17.03 9.11 9.01
C VAL A 69 16.41 8.05 9.91
N GLU A 70 16.50 8.22 11.22
CA GLU A 70 15.92 7.29 12.20
C GLU A 70 14.38 7.29 12.15
N HIS A 71 13.76 8.44 11.83
CA HIS A 71 12.33 8.61 11.57
C HIS A 71 11.91 7.82 10.33
N GLU A 72 12.54 8.07 9.18
CA GLU A 72 12.25 7.32 7.95
C GLU A 72 12.48 5.81 8.13
N THR A 73 13.53 5.42 8.85
CA THR A 73 13.80 4.02 9.22
C THR A 73 12.72 3.47 10.14
N GLY A 74 12.18 4.31 11.02
CA GLY A 74 11.06 4.00 11.90
C GLY A 74 9.81 3.57 11.13
N HIS A 75 9.54 4.14 9.95
CA HIS A 75 8.42 3.67 9.13
C HIS A 75 8.56 2.22 8.64
N TRP A 76 9.79 1.75 8.48
CA TRP A 76 10.10 0.36 8.10
C TRP A 76 10.16 -0.60 9.29
N GLU A 77 10.38 -0.10 10.50
CA GLU A 77 10.58 -0.93 11.70
C GLU A 77 9.38 -0.93 12.67
N ILE A 78 8.61 0.16 12.71
CA ILE A 78 7.62 0.43 13.76
C ILE A 78 6.23 0.63 13.18
N CYS A 79 6.05 1.55 12.23
CA CYS A 79 4.74 1.84 11.68
C CYS A 79 4.82 2.61 10.36
N PRO A 80 4.20 2.14 9.27
CA PRO A 80 3.34 0.96 9.19
C PRO A 80 4.10 -0.37 9.00
N PHE A 81 5.39 -0.33 8.66
CA PHE A 81 6.32 -1.43 8.30
C PHE A 81 5.88 -2.44 7.23
N ASP A 82 4.58 -2.61 6.97
CA ASP A 82 4.03 -3.42 5.89
C ASP A 82 2.66 -2.94 5.40
N GLN A 83 2.14 -3.62 4.37
CA GLN A 83 0.89 -3.25 3.69
C GLN A 83 -0.35 -3.37 4.60
N GLU A 84 -0.38 -4.34 5.52
CA GLU A 84 -1.50 -4.51 6.46
C GLU A 84 -1.52 -3.34 7.46
N GLY A 85 -0.34 -2.90 7.88
CA GLY A 85 -0.17 -1.70 8.66
C GLY A 85 -0.77 -0.44 8.04
N ILE A 86 -0.39 -0.17 6.79
CA ILE A 86 -0.90 0.97 6.01
C ILE A 86 -2.43 0.87 5.91
N TYR A 87 -2.95 -0.31 5.61
CA TYR A 87 -4.37 -0.56 5.51
C TYR A 87 -5.13 -0.20 6.80
N LEU A 88 -4.64 -0.63 7.97
CA LEU A 88 -5.34 -0.39 9.23
C LEU A 88 -5.44 1.10 9.57
N ILE A 89 -4.37 1.85 9.31
CA ILE A 89 -4.38 3.32 9.47
C ILE A 89 -5.37 3.93 8.49
N LEU A 90 -5.25 3.59 7.20
CA LEU A 90 -6.12 4.11 6.15
C LEU A 90 -7.61 3.82 6.44
N GLU A 91 -7.94 2.62 6.89
CA GLU A 91 -9.30 2.24 7.25
C GLU A 91 -9.84 3.08 8.42
N GLY A 92 -9.00 3.35 9.44
CA GLY A 92 -9.37 4.21 10.56
C GLY A 92 -9.59 5.67 10.13
N VAL A 93 -8.74 6.19 9.26
CA VAL A 93 -8.85 7.56 8.71
C VAL A 93 -10.13 7.71 7.87
N VAL A 94 -10.37 6.81 6.91
CA VAL A 94 -11.57 6.83 6.06
C VAL A 94 -12.84 6.74 6.91
N GLN A 95 -12.85 5.89 7.93
CA GLN A 95 -13.95 5.76 8.86
C GLN A 95 -14.23 7.08 9.60
N ALA A 96 -13.21 7.79 10.08
CA ALA A 96 -13.35 9.08 10.74
C ALA A 96 -13.86 10.17 9.79
N LEU A 97 -13.32 10.24 8.57
CA LEU A 97 -13.74 11.22 7.57
C LEU A 97 -15.21 11.01 7.19
N ARG A 98 -15.63 9.76 6.92
CA ARG A 98 -17.02 9.45 6.57
C ARG A 98 -18.01 9.88 7.66
N GLU A 99 -17.65 9.70 8.93
CA GLU A 99 -18.59 9.92 10.04
C GLU A 99 -18.62 11.35 10.57
N SER A 100 -17.60 12.17 10.28
CA SER A 100 -17.45 13.47 10.96
C SER A 100 -16.93 14.59 10.06
N ALA A 101 -16.50 14.32 8.83
CA ALA A 101 -15.95 15.39 7.97
C ALA A 101 -17.01 16.43 7.59
N GLU A 102 -18.25 16.01 7.29
CA GLU A 102 -19.34 16.92 6.92
C GLU A 102 -19.70 17.89 8.06
N ASP A 103 -19.74 17.39 9.31
CA ASP A 103 -20.02 18.19 10.51
C ASP A 103 -18.96 19.29 10.76
N HIS A 104 -17.77 19.12 10.20
CA HIS A 104 -16.65 20.05 10.31
C HIS A 104 -16.33 20.80 9.00
N GLY A 105 -17.13 20.63 7.95
CA GLY A 105 -16.90 21.27 6.64
C GLY A 105 -15.59 20.83 5.98
N VAL A 106 -15.11 19.62 6.31
CA VAL A 106 -13.89 19.02 5.75
C VAL A 106 -14.27 18.19 4.52
N GLU A 107 -13.55 18.38 3.42
CA GLU A 107 -13.73 17.54 2.23
C GLU A 107 -12.98 16.21 2.40
N ASN A 108 -13.69 15.09 2.19
CA ASN A 108 -13.10 13.75 2.13
C ASN A 108 -12.40 13.53 0.77
N THR A 109 -11.19 14.09 0.64
CA THR A 109 -10.37 13.92 -0.56
C THR A 109 -9.26 12.88 -0.35
N PRO A 110 -8.71 12.29 -1.41
CA PRO A 110 -7.50 11.46 -1.34
C PRO A 110 -6.33 12.15 -0.65
N GLU A 111 -6.17 13.47 -0.84
CA GLU A 111 -5.13 14.30 -0.25
C GLU A 111 -5.31 14.44 1.26
N THR A 112 -6.53 14.77 1.72
CA THR A 112 -6.87 14.82 3.15
C THR A 112 -6.64 13.47 3.82
N THR A 113 -7.08 12.39 3.17
CA THR A 113 -6.91 11.02 3.67
C THR A 113 -5.43 10.66 3.84
N ARG A 114 -4.60 10.94 2.82
CA ARG A 114 -3.15 10.65 2.86
C ARG A 114 -2.45 11.45 3.94
N PHE A 115 -2.78 12.74 4.06
CA PHE A 115 -2.22 13.62 5.07
C PHE A 115 -2.48 13.09 6.47
N LEU A 116 -3.73 12.74 6.77
CA LEU A 116 -4.10 12.18 8.06
C LEU A 116 -3.45 10.80 8.32
N CYS A 117 -3.31 9.96 7.29
CA CYS A 117 -2.59 8.69 7.43
C CYS A 117 -1.12 8.89 7.80
N ASN A 118 -0.44 9.82 7.12
CA ASN A 118 0.96 10.15 7.42
C ASN A 118 1.09 10.70 8.84
N LEU A 119 0.23 11.64 9.23
CA LEU A 119 0.23 12.20 10.57
C LEU A 119 0.14 11.11 11.66
N VAL A 120 -0.77 10.14 11.49
CA VAL A 120 -0.89 9.03 12.43
C VAL A 120 0.35 8.15 12.44
N ALA A 121 0.90 7.81 11.27
CA ALA A 121 2.10 6.98 11.15
C ALA A 121 3.32 7.67 11.80
N ASP A 122 3.53 8.95 11.50
CA ASP A 122 4.62 9.78 12.01
C ASP A 122 4.55 9.86 13.54
N SER A 123 3.37 10.17 14.11
CA SER A 123 3.19 10.19 15.57
C SER A 123 3.48 8.84 16.23
N ILE A 124 3.09 7.71 15.61
CA ILE A 124 3.42 6.38 16.15
C ILE A 124 4.94 6.16 16.14
N VAL A 125 5.61 6.47 15.03
CA VAL A 125 7.07 6.34 14.90
C VAL A 125 7.78 7.22 15.92
N ASP A 126 7.39 8.48 16.03
CA ASP A 126 8.07 9.48 16.84
C ASP A 126 7.92 9.21 18.33
N VAL A 127 6.72 8.84 18.78
CA VAL A 127 6.50 8.41 20.17
C VAL A 127 7.36 7.18 20.48
N VAL A 128 7.28 6.11 19.68
CA VAL A 128 8.00 4.86 19.99
C VAL A 128 9.51 5.08 19.97
N ARG A 129 10.06 5.75 18.96
CA ARG A 129 11.49 6.03 18.86
C ARG A 129 12.01 6.88 20.01
N THR A 130 11.26 7.92 20.38
CA THR A 130 11.62 8.79 21.50
C THR A 130 11.73 8.03 22.82
N TRP A 131 10.81 7.10 23.07
CA TRP A 131 10.83 6.28 24.28
C TRP A 131 11.83 5.11 24.22
N GLN A 132 12.20 4.64 23.02
CA GLN A 132 13.27 3.68 22.81
C GLN A 132 14.67 4.29 22.93
N ASP A 133 14.83 5.60 22.71
CA ASP A 133 16.10 6.30 22.89
C ASP A 133 16.23 6.82 24.34
N PRO A 134 17.03 6.15 25.21
CA PRO A 134 17.25 6.61 26.58
C PRO A 134 18.03 7.92 26.66
N SER A 135 18.73 8.33 25.59
CA SER A 135 19.58 9.52 25.61
C SER A 135 18.81 10.82 25.39
N GLY A 136 17.57 10.76 24.89
CA GLY A 136 16.79 11.95 24.49
C GLY A 136 17.26 12.59 23.18
N THR A 137 18.30 12.07 22.54
CA THR A 137 18.87 12.64 21.30
C THR A 137 17.84 12.64 20.17
N TYR A 138 17.06 11.57 20.04
CA TYR A 138 16.01 11.48 19.03
C TYR A 138 14.93 12.55 19.25
N ALA A 139 14.46 12.70 20.50
CA ALA A 139 13.48 13.71 20.91
C ALA A 139 13.99 15.14 20.65
N ASP A 140 15.26 15.41 20.96
CA ASP A 140 15.90 16.71 20.67
C ASP A 140 15.91 16.98 19.17
N GLY A 141 16.18 15.97 18.33
CA GLY A 141 16.11 16.13 16.88
C GLY A 141 14.71 16.43 16.34
N LEU A 142 13.66 15.83 16.93
CA LEU A 142 12.28 16.16 16.59
C LEU A 142 11.92 17.58 17.02
N ALA A 143 12.28 17.96 18.25
CA ALA A 143 12.08 19.33 18.74
C ALA A 143 12.80 20.37 17.87
N LEU A 144 14.01 20.07 17.40
CA LEU A 144 14.74 20.91 16.44
C LEU A 144 14.03 21.01 15.08
N HIS A 145 13.44 19.91 14.60
CA HIS A 145 12.64 19.91 13.38
C HIS A 145 11.42 20.84 13.53
N ILE A 146 10.72 20.73 14.66
CA ILE A 146 9.58 21.59 15.01
C ILE A 146 10.01 23.06 15.10
N LEU A 147 11.07 23.37 15.86
CA LEU A 147 11.57 24.74 16.03
C LEU A 147 11.97 25.38 14.69
N LYS A 148 12.60 24.62 13.80
CA LYS A 148 12.91 25.07 12.43
C LYS A 148 11.63 25.53 11.71
N THR A 149 10.56 24.77 11.81
CA THR A 149 9.27 25.08 11.17
C THR A 149 8.61 26.30 11.82
N LEU A 150 8.51 26.34 13.15
CA LEU A 150 7.92 27.45 13.91
C LEU A 150 8.66 28.78 13.71
N ARG A 151 9.98 28.75 13.52
CA ARG A 151 10.79 29.97 13.26
C ARG A 151 10.69 30.45 11.81
N ALA A 152 10.35 29.57 10.88
CA ALA A 152 10.25 29.92 9.46
C ALA A 152 8.88 30.50 9.10
N LEU A 153 7.81 30.05 9.75
CA LEU A 153 6.42 30.36 9.41
C LEU A 153 5.56 30.42 10.67
N VAL A 154 4.50 31.23 10.63
CA VAL A 154 3.44 31.16 11.63
C VAL A 154 2.62 29.89 11.33
N PRO A 155 2.58 28.90 12.25
CA PRO A 155 1.88 27.65 12.01
C PRO A 155 0.36 27.88 11.98
N HIS A 156 -0.31 27.16 11.09
CA HIS A 156 -1.78 27.01 11.11
C HIS A 156 -2.22 26.40 12.46
N ARG A 157 -3.46 26.66 12.89
CA ARG A 157 -4.03 26.13 14.16
C ARG A 157 -3.86 24.62 14.30
N PHE A 158 -4.09 23.91 13.20
CA PHE A 158 -3.81 22.48 13.09
C PHE A 158 -2.41 22.11 13.58
N TRP A 159 -1.38 22.77 13.05
CA TRP A 159 0.01 22.48 13.38
C TRP A 159 0.36 22.90 14.81
N GLN A 160 -0.30 23.93 15.34
CA GLN A 160 -0.15 24.30 16.75
C GLN A 160 -0.66 23.17 17.65
N ALA A 161 -1.87 22.67 17.38
CA ALA A 161 -2.45 21.53 18.11
C ALA A 161 -1.59 20.27 17.96
N TYR A 162 -1.18 19.93 16.73
CA TYR A 162 -0.35 18.76 16.48
C TYR A 162 1.01 18.84 17.19
N THR A 163 1.69 19.98 17.10
CA THR A 163 2.97 20.17 17.80
C THR A 163 2.79 20.08 19.31
N TYR A 164 1.70 20.62 19.85
CA TYR A 164 1.42 20.55 21.28
C TYR A 164 1.11 19.10 21.71
N LEU A 165 0.37 18.33 20.93
CA LEU A 165 0.18 16.90 21.14
C LEU A 165 1.54 16.17 21.23
N GLU A 166 2.44 16.38 20.27
CA GLU A 166 3.78 15.77 20.29
C GLU A 166 4.54 16.14 21.58
N MET A 167 4.46 17.39 22.04
CA MET A 167 5.04 17.81 23.33
C MET A 167 4.38 17.14 24.54
N LEU A 168 3.07 16.88 24.52
CA LEU A 168 2.37 16.12 25.57
C LEU A 168 2.82 14.66 25.60
N LEU A 169 3.05 14.04 24.44
CA LEU A 169 3.36 12.61 24.34
C LEU A 169 4.81 12.27 24.69
N TRP A 170 5.76 13.15 24.38
CA TRP A 170 7.17 12.87 24.59
C TRP A 170 8.04 14.07 24.97
N GLY A 171 7.47 15.26 25.20
CA GLY A 171 8.22 16.48 25.51
C GLY A 171 9.14 16.36 26.74
N GLU A 172 8.83 15.49 27.71
CA GLU A 172 9.72 15.24 28.86
C GLU A 172 11.06 14.59 28.49
N ARG A 173 11.20 14.09 27.25
CA ARG A 173 12.39 13.41 26.72
C ARG A 173 13.34 14.34 25.99
N THR A 174 12.97 15.60 25.79
CA THR A 174 13.81 16.61 25.14
C THR A 174 14.15 17.76 26.10
N ALA A 175 15.38 18.26 26.01
CA ALA A 175 15.78 19.47 26.71
C ALA A 175 15.20 20.76 26.10
N LEU A 176 14.61 20.66 24.89
CA LEU A 176 14.12 21.78 24.08
C LEU A 176 12.61 22.01 24.23
N ALA A 177 11.89 21.22 25.04
CA ALA A 177 10.43 21.33 25.19
C ALA A 177 9.98 22.74 25.58
N SER A 178 10.62 23.36 26.59
CA SER A 178 10.26 24.72 27.01
C SER A 178 10.47 25.75 25.90
N GLU A 179 11.47 25.54 25.04
CA GLU A 179 11.72 26.43 23.91
C GLU A 179 10.65 26.26 22.82
N VAL A 180 10.30 25.02 22.47
CA VAL A 180 9.20 24.70 21.55
C VAL A 180 7.90 25.33 22.04
N LEU A 181 7.52 25.09 23.30
CA LEU A 181 6.31 25.64 23.90
C LEU A 181 6.32 27.17 23.94
N SER A 182 7.47 27.81 24.14
CA SER A 182 7.57 29.28 24.10
C SER A 182 7.38 29.88 22.69
N CYS A 183 7.61 29.07 21.65
CA CYS A 183 7.39 29.46 20.25
C CYS A 183 5.97 29.13 19.76
N LEU A 184 5.22 28.32 20.49
CA LEU A 184 3.86 27.92 20.15
C LEU A 184 2.86 28.97 20.64
N TRP A 185 2.13 29.57 19.70
CA TRP A 185 1.03 30.47 19.99
C TRP A 185 -0.26 29.65 20.03
N LEU A 186 -0.47 28.93 21.13
CA LEU A 186 -1.64 28.08 21.32
C LEU A 186 -2.87 28.94 21.60
N ASP A 187 -3.89 28.81 20.75
CA ASP A 187 -5.24 29.21 21.13
C ASP A 187 -5.95 28.06 21.86
N HIS A 188 -7.02 28.40 22.59
CA HIS A 188 -7.76 27.46 23.44
C HIS A 188 -8.35 26.29 22.63
N GLU A 189 -8.70 26.49 21.37
CA GLU A 189 -9.27 25.44 20.53
C GLU A 189 -8.20 24.41 20.16
N ALA A 190 -7.02 24.89 19.72
CA ALA A 190 -5.88 24.04 19.41
C ALA A 190 -5.36 23.27 20.63
N GLU A 191 -5.29 23.93 21.79
CA GLU A 191 -4.92 23.30 23.07
C GLU A 191 -5.91 22.18 23.43
N SER A 192 -7.22 22.47 23.42
CA SER A 192 -8.26 21.50 23.75
C SER A 192 -8.25 20.27 22.83
N VAL A 193 -8.06 20.47 21.52
CA VAL A 193 -7.98 19.36 20.55
C VAL A 193 -6.76 18.48 20.81
N ALA A 194 -5.61 19.07 21.14
CA ALA A 194 -4.39 18.33 21.42
C ALA A 194 -4.50 17.53 22.73
N GLU A 195 -5.12 18.10 23.77
CA GLU A 195 -5.39 17.40 25.02
C GLU A 195 -6.33 16.21 24.82
N GLU A 196 -7.44 16.41 24.10
CA GLU A 196 -8.36 15.32 23.72
C GLU A 196 -7.63 14.23 22.92
N ALA A 197 -6.80 14.63 21.94
CA ALA A 197 -6.01 13.70 21.14
C ALA A 197 -5.04 12.89 22.01
N ALA A 198 -4.43 13.51 23.03
CA ALA A 198 -3.51 12.86 23.96
C ALA A 198 -4.22 11.81 24.84
N GLU A 199 -5.50 12.01 25.18
CA GLU A 199 -6.28 11.03 25.95
C GLU A 199 -6.40 9.67 25.24
N HIS A 200 -6.39 9.64 23.91
CA HIS A 200 -6.40 8.39 23.14
C HIS A 200 -5.15 7.54 23.37
N TRP A 201 -4.03 8.17 23.78
CA TRP A 201 -2.78 7.52 24.15
C TRP A 201 -2.69 7.17 25.64
N ALA A 202 -3.50 7.81 26.49
CA ALA A 202 -3.48 7.65 27.95
C ALA A 202 -3.82 6.23 28.42
N THR A 203 -4.36 5.38 27.55
CA THR A 203 -4.53 3.94 27.81
C THR A 203 -3.20 3.22 28.05
N TRP A 204 -2.08 3.79 27.61
CA TRP A 204 -0.72 3.31 27.83
C TRP A 204 0.02 4.22 28.81
N ILE A 205 -0.21 3.97 30.10
CA ILE A 205 0.20 4.83 31.22
C ILE A 205 1.74 4.91 31.36
N THR A 206 2.47 3.93 30.84
CA THR A 206 3.94 3.87 30.97
C THR A 206 4.63 3.86 29.61
N PRO A 207 5.86 4.42 29.51
CA PRO A 207 6.68 4.35 28.30
C PRO A 207 6.87 2.93 27.76
N GLN A 208 7.02 1.96 28.66
CA GLN A 208 7.16 0.56 28.27
C GLN A 208 5.88 0.00 27.63
N GLN A 209 4.71 0.41 28.12
CA GLN A 209 3.43 0.03 27.50
C GLN A 209 3.29 0.65 26.11
N LEU A 210 3.64 1.92 25.95
CA LEU A 210 3.64 2.59 24.64
C LEU A 210 4.56 1.85 23.65
N CYS A 211 5.83 1.64 24.01
CA CYS A 211 6.81 0.93 23.18
C CYS A 211 6.42 -0.52 22.86
N ASN A 212 5.60 -1.16 23.70
CA ASN A 212 5.16 -2.54 23.48
C ASN A 212 3.85 -2.62 22.68
N ALA A 213 2.93 -1.67 22.86
CA ALA A 213 1.60 -1.71 22.29
C ALA A 213 1.53 -0.99 20.94
N LEU A 214 2.22 0.14 20.78
CA LEU A 214 2.18 0.91 19.54
C LEU A 214 2.80 0.20 18.34
N PRO A 215 3.82 -0.67 18.46
CA PRO A 215 4.22 -1.50 17.33
C PRO A 215 3.21 -2.61 16.97
N GLN A 216 2.21 -2.86 17.83
CA GLN A 216 1.18 -3.86 17.58
C GLN A 216 0.04 -3.25 16.75
N LYS A 217 -0.08 -3.72 15.51
CA LYS A 217 -1.12 -3.37 14.54
C LYS A 217 -2.55 -3.36 15.09
N ALA A 218 -2.84 -4.19 16.10
CA ALA A 218 -4.17 -4.33 16.70
C ALA A 218 -4.79 -3.01 17.16
N HIS A 219 -3.96 -1.99 17.43
CA HIS A 219 -4.42 -0.68 17.91
C HIS A 219 -4.48 0.40 16.83
N TRP A 220 -3.86 0.19 15.66
CA TRP A 220 -3.63 1.26 14.69
C TRP A 220 -4.89 1.81 14.07
N LYS A 221 -5.85 0.94 13.72
CA LYS A 221 -7.13 1.37 13.16
C LYS A 221 -7.87 2.28 14.14
N THR A 222 -8.05 1.83 15.38
CA THR A 222 -8.78 2.59 16.40
C THR A 222 -8.06 3.88 16.79
N LEU A 223 -6.73 3.85 16.87
CA LEU A 223 -5.94 5.05 17.14
C LEU A 223 -6.05 6.06 15.99
N ALA A 224 -5.90 5.61 14.74
CA ALA A 224 -6.04 6.44 13.56
C ALA A 224 -7.41 7.11 13.49
N GLU A 225 -8.48 6.33 13.70
CA GLU A 225 -9.85 6.82 13.72
C GLU A 225 -10.05 7.92 14.77
N LYS A 226 -9.61 7.67 16.02
CA LYS A 226 -9.77 8.62 17.12
C LYS A 226 -8.96 9.90 16.94
N LEU A 227 -7.68 9.77 16.55
CA LEU A 227 -6.84 10.94 16.30
C LEU A 227 -7.38 11.79 15.17
N CYS A 228 -7.79 11.16 14.07
CA CYS A 228 -8.38 11.90 12.96
C CYS A 228 -9.59 12.71 13.41
N ARG A 229 -10.54 12.09 14.13
CA ARG A 229 -11.74 12.78 14.65
C ARG A 229 -11.37 14.01 15.49
N SER A 230 -10.43 13.90 16.42
CA SER A 230 -10.03 15.04 17.25
C SER A 230 -9.45 16.18 16.42
N PHE A 231 -8.73 15.89 15.33
CA PHE A 231 -8.10 16.90 14.49
C PHE A 231 -8.99 17.48 13.38
N LEU A 232 -10.11 16.84 13.01
CA LEU A 232 -11.01 17.31 11.94
C LEU A 232 -11.46 18.77 12.11
N PRO A 233 -11.84 19.27 13.30
CA PRO A 233 -12.28 20.65 13.48
C PRO A 233 -11.21 21.70 13.09
N LEU A 234 -9.94 21.31 13.10
CA LEU A 234 -8.81 22.20 12.82
C LEU A 234 -8.27 22.07 11.39
N LEU A 235 -8.79 21.14 10.59
CA LEU A 235 -8.32 20.97 9.21
C LEU A 235 -8.67 22.20 8.38
N PRO A 236 -7.72 22.77 7.63
CA PRO A 236 -8.02 23.86 6.72
C PRO A 236 -8.90 23.37 5.56
N PRO A 237 -9.64 24.27 4.90
CA PRO A 237 -10.33 23.97 3.64
C PRO A 237 -9.37 23.39 2.59
N ALA A 238 -9.85 22.46 1.77
CA ALA A 238 -9.04 21.75 0.79
C ALA A 238 -8.36 22.68 -0.24
N ASP A 239 -9.01 23.80 -0.59
CA ASP A 239 -8.56 24.79 -1.58
C ASP A 239 -7.47 25.74 -1.06
N GLN A 240 -7.28 25.86 0.27
CA GLN A 240 -6.33 26.79 0.89
C GLN A 240 -4.96 26.18 1.17
N CYS A 241 -4.76 24.93 0.77
CA CYS A 241 -3.85 24.09 1.50
C CYS A 241 -2.54 23.89 0.72
N ILE A 242 -1.50 24.60 1.17
CA ILE A 242 -0.14 24.67 0.60
C ILE A 242 0.72 23.47 1.06
N TRP A 243 0.15 22.57 1.87
CA TRP A 243 0.89 21.61 2.69
C TRP A 243 1.02 20.22 2.04
N TRP A 244 0.26 19.95 0.99
CA TRP A 244 0.44 18.75 0.18
C TRP A 244 1.43 19.06 -0.92
N LEU A 245 2.59 18.38 -0.93
CA LEU A 245 3.23 18.15 -2.21
C LEU A 245 2.25 17.26 -2.99
N PRO A 246 1.71 17.70 -4.15
CA PRO A 246 0.87 16.85 -4.98
C PRO A 246 1.76 15.74 -5.50
N ASP A 247 1.80 14.62 -4.77
CA ASP A 247 2.47 13.44 -5.26
C ASP A 247 1.58 12.84 -6.34
N ALA A 248 2.16 12.61 -7.51
CA ALA A 248 1.44 12.23 -8.74
C ALA A 248 0.80 10.84 -8.68
N THR A 249 0.87 10.16 -7.53
CA THR A 249 0.19 8.89 -7.27
C THR A 249 -1.31 9.15 -7.04
N GLY A 250 -2.11 8.91 -8.07
CA GLY A 250 -3.56 9.19 -8.11
C GLY A 250 -4.40 8.43 -7.06
N SER A 251 -5.68 8.81 -6.95
CA SER A 251 -6.68 8.27 -6.03
C SER A 251 -6.81 6.73 -6.05
N CYS A 252 -6.59 6.11 -7.20
CA CYS A 252 -6.66 4.66 -7.39
C CYS A 252 -5.63 3.88 -6.53
N HIS A 253 -4.52 4.52 -6.14
CA HIS A 253 -3.50 3.86 -5.31
C HIS A 253 -4.00 3.63 -3.87
N LEU A 254 -4.64 4.63 -3.27
CA LEU A 254 -5.19 4.53 -1.91
C LEU A 254 -6.31 3.50 -1.86
N GLN A 255 -7.23 3.55 -2.83
CA GLN A 255 -8.28 2.53 -2.95
C GLN A 255 -7.67 1.13 -3.17
N GLY A 256 -6.62 1.01 -4.00
CA GLY A 256 -5.87 -0.23 -4.18
C GLY A 256 -5.35 -0.81 -2.85
N LEU A 257 -4.70 0.02 -2.02
CA LEU A 257 -4.21 -0.38 -0.70
C LEU A 257 -5.35 -0.80 0.23
N LEU A 258 -6.45 -0.03 0.23
CA LEU A 258 -7.63 -0.32 1.03
C LEU A 258 -8.22 -1.70 0.68
N TYR A 259 -8.36 -2.02 -0.61
CA TYR A 259 -8.92 -3.29 -1.06
C TYR A 259 -7.95 -4.47 -0.95
N GLU A 260 -6.64 -4.26 -1.15
CA GLU A 260 -5.63 -5.25 -0.81
C GLU A 260 -5.77 -5.66 0.67
N GLY A 261 -5.96 -4.70 1.57
CA GLY A 261 -6.16 -4.93 3.01
C GLY A 261 -7.52 -5.51 3.40
N ARG A 262 -8.64 -5.04 2.82
CA ARG A 262 -10.00 -5.60 3.04
C ARG A 262 -10.08 -7.07 2.64
N SER A 263 -9.32 -7.48 1.61
CA SER A 263 -9.19 -8.89 1.22
C SER A 263 -8.47 -9.75 2.29
N GLY A 264 -7.76 -9.08 3.20
CA GLY A 264 -7.02 -9.54 4.39
C GLY A 264 -7.84 -10.34 5.40
N LEU A 265 -8.99 -9.77 5.79
CA LEU A 265 -9.86 -10.20 6.89
C LEU A 265 -10.65 -11.49 6.62
N VAL A 266 -10.51 -12.07 5.44
CA VAL A 266 -11.30 -13.23 5.05
C VAL A 266 -10.47 -14.50 5.34
N ARG A 267 -10.77 -15.22 6.43
CA ARG A 267 -10.24 -16.57 6.69
C ARG A 267 -10.78 -17.54 5.64
N ILE A 268 -9.90 -18.27 4.96
CA ILE A 268 -10.30 -19.37 4.08
C ILE A 268 -10.49 -20.58 4.98
N GLU A 269 -11.69 -20.78 5.51
CA GLU A 269 -12.05 -22.06 6.11
C GLU A 269 -12.43 -22.98 4.94
N THR A 270 -11.50 -23.81 4.50
CA THR A 270 -11.82 -24.86 3.54
C THR A 270 -12.67 -25.91 4.25
N GLU A 271 -14.00 -25.76 4.17
CA GLU A 271 -14.90 -26.87 4.44
C GLU A 271 -14.58 -27.97 3.42
N HIS A 272 -14.08 -29.11 3.91
CA HIS A 272 -13.86 -30.35 3.15
C HIS A 272 -12.51 -30.52 2.44
N SER A 273 -11.41 -30.54 3.20
CA SER A 273 -10.24 -31.35 2.78
C SER A 273 -10.02 -32.50 3.78
N PRO A 274 -10.64 -33.68 3.56
CA PRO A 274 -10.30 -34.87 4.32
C PRO A 274 -8.88 -35.30 3.93
N ALA A 275 -7.92 -35.11 4.84
CA ALA A 275 -6.57 -35.67 4.78
C ALA A 275 -5.92 -35.61 3.38
N GLN A 276 -5.70 -34.42 2.83
CA GLN A 276 -4.79 -34.28 1.69
C GLN A 276 -3.37 -34.62 2.13
N THR A 277 -2.84 -35.68 1.51
CA THR A 277 -1.42 -35.98 1.43
C THR A 277 -0.61 -34.69 1.26
N ASN A 278 0.32 -34.45 2.18
CA ASN A 278 1.37 -33.44 2.10
C ASN A 278 2.25 -33.65 0.85
N THR A 279 1.73 -33.44 -0.35
CA THR A 279 2.56 -32.94 -1.45
C THR A 279 2.73 -31.46 -1.19
N GLY A 280 3.59 -31.14 -0.23
CA GLY A 280 4.05 -29.78 -0.04
C GLY A 280 4.70 -29.33 -1.33
N LEU A 281 3.98 -28.52 -2.12
CA LEU A 281 4.65 -27.57 -2.98
C LEU A 281 5.55 -26.78 -2.02
N PRO A 282 6.88 -26.74 -2.22
CA PRO A 282 7.70 -25.85 -1.43
C PRO A 282 7.19 -24.44 -1.71
N LEU A 283 6.39 -23.94 -0.77
CA LEU A 283 6.10 -22.52 -0.58
C LEU A 283 7.44 -21.90 -0.29
N THR A 284 8.19 -21.64 -1.35
CA THR A 284 9.37 -20.81 -1.21
C THR A 284 8.78 -19.41 -1.21
N PRO A 285 8.77 -18.69 -0.08
CA PRO A 285 8.48 -17.26 -0.13
C PRO A 285 9.41 -16.66 -1.19
N LEU A 286 8.95 -15.62 -1.91
CA LEU A 286 9.79 -14.78 -2.77
C LEU A 286 11.23 -14.85 -2.27
N LEU A 287 12.07 -15.63 -2.96
CA LEU A 287 13.40 -15.85 -2.45
C LEU A 287 14.09 -14.53 -2.70
N HIS A 288 14.27 -13.74 -1.64
CA HIS A 288 15.27 -12.69 -1.61
C HIS A 288 16.59 -13.39 -1.82
N ARG A 289 16.99 -13.48 -3.09
CA ARG A 289 18.31 -13.97 -3.44
C ARG A 289 19.26 -12.80 -3.34
N PRO A 290 20.43 -13.00 -2.70
CA PRO A 290 21.54 -12.09 -2.91
C PRO A 290 21.74 -11.95 -4.41
N VAL A 291 21.78 -10.71 -4.92
CA VAL A 291 22.15 -10.45 -6.31
C VAL A 291 23.49 -11.14 -6.61
N ASP A 292 23.50 -11.95 -7.65
CA ASP A 292 24.75 -12.49 -8.17
C ASP A 292 25.47 -11.38 -8.95
N PHE A 293 26.48 -10.77 -8.34
CA PHE A 293 27.26 -9.72 -8.97
C PHE A 293 28.09 -10.20 -10.17
N SER A 294 28.24 -11.51 -10.38
CA SER A 294 28.85 -12.06 -11.60
C SER A 294 27.90 -12.07 -12.79
N ALA A 295 26.59 -11.97 -12.54
CA ALA A 295 25.52 -11.86 -13.52
C ALA A 295 24.41 -10.92 -12.99
N PRO A 296 24.67 -9.61 -12.86
CA PRO A 296 23.76 -8.69 -12.20
C PRO A 296 22.42 -8.66 -12.94
N PRO A 297 21.28 -8.76 -12.22
CA PRO A 297 19.98 -8.69 -12.84
C PRO A 297 19.72 -7.27 -13.35
N PRO A 298 18.76 -7.11 -14.28
CA PRO A 298 18.22 -5.80 -14.64
C PRO A 298 17.84 -4.97 -13.39
N PRO A 299 18.07 -3.65 -13.38
CA PRO A 299 17.82 -2.80 -12.20
C PRO A 299 16.39 -2.88 -11.64
N ASP A 300 15.40 -3.15 -12.50
CA ASP A 300 13.98 -3.32 -12.15
C ASP A 300 13.68 -4.64 -11.41
N ARG A 301 14.65 -5.55 -11.27
CA ARG A 301 14.54 -6.78 -10.48
C ARG A 301 15.18 -6.66 -9.10
N ILE A 302 15.92 -5.59 -8.84
CA ILE A 302 16.55 -5.32 -7.55
C ILE A 302 15.52 -4.66 -6.64
N LEU A 303 15.24 -5.30 -5.49
CA LEU A 303 14.44 -4.72 -4.42
C LEU A 303 15.35 -3.86 -3.54
N TRP A 304 15.51 -2.60 -3.94
CA TRP A 304 16.34 -1.64 -3.22
C TRP A 304 15.90 -1.50 -1.77
N GLN A 305 14.59 -1.44 -1.50
CA GLN A 305 14.05 -1.36 -0.14
C GLN A 305 14.37 -2.59 0.75
N ASN A 306 14.70 -3.75 0.16
CA ASN A 306 14.94 -4.99 0.91
C ASN A 306 16.42 -5.38 0.92
N SER A 307 17.32 -4.49 0.48
CA SER A 307 18.75 -4.75 0.44
C SER A 307 19.35 -4.52 1.83
N LEU A 308 20.00 -5.54 2.39
CA LEU A 308 20.50 -5.53 3.77
C LEU A 308 22.02 -5.35 3.82
N VAL A 309 22.48 -4.60 4.81
CA VAL A 309 23.89 -4.59 5.21
C VAL A 309 24.05 -5.54 6.39
N LEU A 310 24.62 -6.72 6.15
CA LEU A 310 24.78 -7.73 7.20
C LEU A 310 26.14 -7.58 7.90
N PRO A 311 26.19 -7.22 9.19
CA PRO A 311 27.41 -7.24 9.97
C PRO A 311 27.87 -8.68 10.24
N ARG A 312 29.18 -8.95 10.16
CA ARG A 312 29.78 -10.22 10.59
C ARG A 312 30.95 -9.97 11.52
N TYR A 313 30.91 -10.59 12.70
CA TYR A 313 31.95 -10.41 13.71
C TYR A 313 33.31 -10.93 13.18
N GLY A 314 34.34 -10.07 13.23
CA GLY A 314 35.69 -10.39 12.77
C GLY A 314 35.90 -10.50 11.25
N ARG A 315 34.91 -10.12 10.42
CA ARG A 315 35.02 -10.07 8.96
C ARG A 315 34.38 -8.80 8.40
N ARG A 316 34.63 -8.51 7.12
CA ARG A 316 33.96 -7.39 6.42
C ARG A 316 32.43 -7.63 6.38
N PRO A 317 31.60 -6.62 6.68
CA PRO A 317 30.16 -6.72 6.43
C PRO A 317 29.90 -6.87 4.93
N HIS A 318 28.77 -7.49 4.59
CA HIS A 318 28.39 -7.83 3.22
C HIS A 318 27.10 -7.09 2.86
N LEU A 319 27.11 -6.31 1.77
CA LEU A 319 25.90 -5.76 1.17
C LEU A 319 25.18 -6.90 0.44
N MET A 320 24.05 -7.32 0.97
CA MET A 320 23.17 -8.28 0.35
C MET A 320 22.09 -7.50 -0.39
N LEU A 321 22.33 -7.21 -1.66
CA LEU A 321 21.26 -6.73 -2.53
C LEU A 321 20.24 -7.86 -2.67
N SER A 322 18.97 -7.54 -2.45
CA SER A 322 17.91 -8.52 -2.61
C SER A 322 17.30 -8.38 -4.00
N GLU A 323 17.36 -9.42 -4.81
CA GLU A 323 16.55 -9.50 -6.04
C GLU A 323 15.27 -10.30 -5.78
N VAL A 324 14.21 -9.98 -6.54
CA VAL A 324 13.10 -10.92 -6.71
C VAL A 324 13.58 -12.05 -7.61
N SER A 325 13.95 -13.15 -6.97
CA SER A 325 13.89 -14.45 -7.59
C SER A 325 12.48 -14.98 -7.36
N GLU A 326 11.73 -15.16 -8.45
CA GLU A 326 10.52 -16.00 -8.47
C GLU A 326 10.96 -17.39 -8.97
N PRO A 327 11.52 -18.26 -8.10
CA PRO A 327 11.76 -19.63 -8.52
C PRO A 327 10.39 -20.28 -8.67
N LEU A 328 9.96 -20.38 -9.92
CA LEU A 328 8.85 -21.21 -10.35
C LEU A 328 9.22 -22.66 -10.06
N CYS A 329 8.80 -23.18 -8.91
CA CYS A 329 8.68 -24.61 -8.71
C CYS A 329 7.45 -25.08 -9.50
N LEU A 330 7.60 -25.22 -10.81
CA LEU A 330 6.60 -25.94 -11.59
C LEU A 330 6.64 -27.41 -11.18
N PRO A 331 5.49 -28.06 -10.91
CA PRO A 331 5.46 -29.49 -10.67
C PRO A 331 6.15 -30.21 -11.85
N ALA A 332 6.95 -31.23 -11.53
CA ALA A 332 7.72 -31.97 -12.53
C ALA A 332 6.77 -32.42 -13.66
N SER A 333 7.08 -31.98 -14.88
CA SER A 333 6.22 -32.20 -16.03
C SER A 333 6.06 -33.71 -16.26
N GLY A 334 4.83 -34.22 -16.18
CA GLY A 334 4.50 -35.49 -16.82
C GLY A 334 4.79 -35.42 -18.34
N PRO A 335 4.72 -36.55 -19.07
CA PRO A 335 5.02 -36.61 -20.51
C PRO A 335 4.07 -35.79 -21.42
N HIS A 336 3.15 -35.01 -20.86
CA HIS A 336 2.23 -34.15 -21.58
C HIS A 336 2.76 -32.71 -21.64
N LYS A 337 2.55 -32.07 -22.80
CA LYS A 337 2.96 -30.68 -23.14
C LYS A 337 2.90 -29.76 -21.92
N HIS A 338 3.97 -29.00 -21.68
CA HIS A 338 4.06 -28.01 -20.60
C HIS A 338 2.74 -27.21 -20.51
N PRO A 339 1.97 -27.35 -19.42
CA PRO A 339 0.71 -26.64 -19.29
C PRO A 339 1.00 -25.13 -19.24
N ILE A 340 0.52 -24.41 -20.26
CA ILE A 340 0.57 -22.96 -20.29
C ILE A 340 -0.42 -22.47 -19.25
N ILE A 341 0.08 -21.73 -18.26
CA ILE A 341 -0.74 -21.04 -17.28
C ILE A 341 -1.52 -19.93 -18.00
N PRO A 342 -2.87 -19.94 -17.97
CA PRO A 342 -3.65 -18.94 -18.67
C PRO A 342 -3.63 -17.59 -17.95
N ASP A 343 -3.74 -16.52 -18.72
CA ASP A 343 -4.02 -15.17 -18.20
C ASP A 343 -5.46 -15.04 -17.68
N ILE A 344 -5.78 -13.94 -17.01
CA ILE A 344 -7.10 -13.71 -16.43
C ILE A 344 -7.66 -12.37 -16.91
N ALA A 345 -8.88 -12.39 -17.44
CA ALA A 345 -9.63 -11.17 -17.75
C ALA A 345 -10.85 -11.09 -16.83
N PHE A 346 -11.07 -9.94 -16.21
CA PHE A 346 -12.26 -9.66 -15.42
C PHE A 346 -13.22 -8.80 -16.23
N LEU A 347 -14.48 -9.22 -16.34
CA LEU A 347 -15.58 -8.44 -16.92
C LEU A 347 -16.51 -8.07 -15.77
N LEU A 348 -16.57 -6.79 -15.44
CA LEU A 348 -17.14 -6.31 -14.18
C LEU A 348 -18.31 -5.39 -14.46
N ASP A 349 -19.44 -5.73 -13.90
CA ASP A 349 -20.65 -4.91 -13.90
C ASP A 349 -20.51 -3.80 -12.87
N SER A 350 -20.63 -2.54 -13.28
CA SER A 350 -20.68 -1.37 -12.41
C SER A 350 -21.97 -0.57 -12.57
N SER A 351 -23.07 -1.24 -12.95
CA SER A 351 -24.40 -0.64 -13.07
C SER A 351 -24.97 -0.19 -11.72
N GLY A 352 -26.04 0.60 -11.77
CA GLY A 352 -26.67 1.17 -10.56
C GLY A 352 -27.20 0.14 -9.57
N SER A 353 -27.58 -1.05 -10.03
CA SER A 353 -28.02 -2.15 -9.16
C SER A 353 -26.88 -2.79 -8.37
N MET A 354 -25.63 -2.57 -8.78
CA MET A 354 -24.48 -3.11 -8.08
C MET A 354 -24.16 -2.34 -6.81
N ASP A 355 -24.64 -1.10 -6.65
CA ASP A 355 -24.41 -0.17 -5.53
C ASP A 355 -22.94 -0.06 -5.04
N TYR A 356 -22.48 1.15 -4.74
CA TYR A 356 -21.10 1.29 -4.31
C TYR A 356 -20.85 2.49 -3.42
N ASP A 357 -20.52 2.17 -2.17
CA ASP A 357 -19.89 3.11 -1.25
C ASP A 357 -18.42 2.67 -1.03
N PRO A 358 -17.45 3.30 -1.72
CA PRO A 358 -16.02 2.97 -1.58
C PRO A 358 -15.51 3.21 -0.15
N ASP A 359 -15.99 4.28 0.49
CA ASP A 359 -15.53 4.71 1.81
C ASP A 359 -16.04 3.74 2.86
N ALA A 360 -17.33 3.41 2.83
CA ALA A 360 -17.91 2.41 3.71
C ALA A 360 -17.47 0.98 3.40
N GLY A 361 -17.02 0.72 2.17
CA GLY A 361 -16.79 -0.65 1.70
C GLY A 361 -18.07 -1.46 1.74
N GLN A 362 -19.13 -0.92 1.14
CA GLN A 362 -20.47 -1.52 1.06
C GLN A 362 -20.96 -1.55 -0.39
N GLY A 363 -21.99 -2.37 -0.63
CA GLY A 363 -22.57 -2.64 -1.94
C GLY A 363 -22.07 -3.93 -2.59
N GLU A 364 -22.81 -4.39 -3.60
CA GLU A 364 -22.49 -5.55 -4.42
C GLU A 364 -21.24 -5.30 -5.27
N TYR A 365 -20.94 -4.04 -5.62
CA TYR A 365 -19.70 -3.68 -6.30
C TYR A 365 -18.48 -3.79 -5.36
N ASP A 366 -18.60 -3.39 -4.10
CA ASP A 366 -17.54 -3.61 -3.08
C ASP A 366 -17.24 -5.10 -2.95
N THR A 367 -18.29 -5.92 -2.91
CA THR A 367 -18.21 -7.38 -2.89
C THR A 367 -17.44 -7.93 -4.08
N LEU A 368 -17.78 -7.47 -5.28
CA LEU A 368 -17.10 -7.79 -6.54
C LEU A 368 -15.61 -7.44 -6.46
N LEU A 369 -15.27 -6.24 -6.00
CA LEU A 369 -13.88 -5.81 -5.84
C LEU A 369 -13.13 -6.71 -4.85
N ARG A 370 -13.71 -7.02 -3.68
CA ARG A 370 -13.08 -7.93 -2.70
C ARG A 370 -12.81 -9.32 -3.28
N ALA A 371 -13.68 -9.81 -4.17
CA ALA A 371 -13.49 -11.06 -4.88
C ALA A 371 -12.28 -11.01 -5.83
N VAL A 372 -12.18 -9.96 -6.66
CA VAL A 372 -11.05 -9.75 -7.56
C VAL A 372 -9.73 -9.63 -6.78
N PHE A 373 -9.69 -8.80 -5.74
CA PHE A 373 -8.51 -8.66 -4.88
C PHE A 373 -8.19 -9.95 -4.11
N GLY A 374 -9.20 -10.76 -3.77
CA GLY A 374 -9.03 -12.09 -3.23
C GLY A 374 -8.28 -13.05 -4.17
N VAL A 375 -8.56 -12.99 -5.48
CA VAL A 375 -7.83 -13.73 -6.51
C VAL A 375 -6.38 -13.26 -6.58
N PHE A 376 -6.14 -11.95 -6.65
CA PHE A 376 -4.78 -11.41 -6.66
C PHE A 376 -3.98 -11.85 -5.44
N ARG A 377 -4.61 -11.81 -4.26
CA ARG A 377 -3.98 -12.27 -3.02
C ARG A 377 -3.63 -13.75 -3.09
N TRP A 378 -4.54 -14.62 -3.50
CA TRP A 378 -4.23 -16.05 -3.64
C TRP A 378 -3.12 -16.31 -4.65
N LEU A 379 -3.17 -15.66 -5.81
CA LEU A 379 -2.11 -15.75 -6.82
C LEU A 379 -0.76 -15.29 -6.27
N LYS A 380 -0.75 -14.27 -5.39
CA LYS A 380 0.45 -13.83 -4.66
C LYS A 380 0.96 -14.93 -3.73
N THR A 381 0.08 -15.58 -2.96
CA THR A 381 0.49 -16.64 -2.01
C THR A 381 1.01 -17.90 -2.69
N VAL A 382 0.59 -18.17 -3.93
CA VAL A 382 1.12 -19.28 -4.75
C VAL A 382 2.23 -18.85 -5.73
N ASN A 383 2.74 -17.61 -5.61
CA ASN A 383 3.80 -17.04 -6.46
C ASN A 383 3.48 -17.06 -7.98
N LEU A 384 2.21 -16.96 -8.35
CA LEU A 384 1.79 -16.88 -9.76
C LEU A 384 1.48 -15.46 -10.23
N LEU A 385 1.16 -14.55 -9.31
CA LEU A 385 0.65 -13.21 -9.64
C LEU A 385 1.53 -12.44 -10.64
N ALA A 386 2.85 -12.43 -10.43
CA ALA A 386 3.79 -11.69 -11.27
C ALA A 386 4.03 -12.32 -12.65
N LEU A 387 3.61 -13.57 -12.84
CA LEU A 387 3.75 -14.32 -14.10
C LEU A 387 2.55 -14.17 -15.01
N LEU A 388 1.47 -13.57 -14.50
CA LEU A 388 0.21 -13.38 -15.20
C LEU A 388 0.10 -11.98 -15.78
N ASN A 389 -0.53 -11.91 -16.95
CA ASN A 389 -1.16 -10.68 -17.42
C ASN A 389 -2.62 -10.70 -17.01
N PHE A 390 -3.11 -9.50 -16.74
CA PHE A 390 -4.48 -9.24 -16.38
C PHE A 390 -5.07 -8.24 -17.34
N ALA A 391 -6.38 -8.33 -17.49
CA ALA A 391 -7.19 -7.33 -18.13
C ALA A 391 -8.46 -7.11 -17.31
N VAL A 392 -8.94 -5.88 -17.28
CA VAL A 392 -10.22 -5.52 -16.68
C VAL A 392 -11.04 -4.80 -17.74
N LEU A 393 -12.25 -5.30 -17.95
CA LEU A 393 -13.35 -4.61 -18.61
C LEU A 393 -14.36 -4.25 -17.53
N ASN A 394 -14.64 -2.97 -17.36
CA ASN A 394 -15.65 -2.48 -16.44
C ASN A 394 -16.78 -1.85 -17.26
N PHE A 395 -18.02 -2.29 -17.08
CA PHE A 395 -19.15 -1.88 -17.91
C PHE A 395 -20.35 -1.40 -17.09
N SER A 396 -20.97 -0.32 -17.57
CA SER A 396 -22.27 0.19 -17.15
C SER A 396 -22.91 0.91 -18.34
N SER A 397 -23.13 2.22 -18.32
CA SER A 397 -23.50 2.98 -19.54
C SER A 397 -22.36 3.03 -20.54
N GLU A 398 -21.12 3.12 -20.07
CA GLU A 398 -19.90 2.99 -20.86
C GLU A 398 -19.14 1.73 -20.48
N THR A 399 -18.31 1.23 -21.40
CA THR A 399 -17.37 0.13 -21.12
C THR A 399 -15.94 0.65 -21.17
N TYR A 400 -15.18 0.42 -20.11
CA TYR A 400 -13.77 0.78 -19.98
C TYR A 400 -12.88 -0.45 -20.04
N TYR A 401 -11.76 -0.34 -20.73
CA TYR A 401 -10.79 -1.43 -20.92
C TYR A 401 -9.39 -1.02 -20.46
N SER A 402 -8.75 -1.83 -19.61
CA SER A 402 -7.40 -1.54 -19.10
C SER A 402 -6.27 -1.80 -20.10
N GLY A 403 -6.55 -2.56 -21.16
CA GLY A 403 -5.51 -3.30 -21.90
C GLY A 403 -5.01 -4.51 -21.11
N TRP A 404 -4.31 -5.41 -21.78
CA TRP A 404 -3.55 -6.47 -21.11
C TRP A 404 -2.29 -5.89 -20.46
N CYS A 405 -2.07 -6.14 -19.18
CA CYS A 405 -0.83 -5.75 -18.51
C CYS A 405 -0.37 -6.76 -17.45
N SER A 406 0.95 -6.83 -17.24
CA SER A 406 1.53 -7.56 -16.11
C SER A 406 1.18 -6.90 -14.79
N TRP A 407 1.24 -7.64 -13.68
CA TRP A 407 1.05 -7.10 -12.33
C TRP A 407 1.93 -5.88 -11.96
N ARG A 408 3.09 -5.71 -12.61
CA ARG A 408 3.96 -4.53 -12.44
C ARG A 408 3.33 -3.20 -12.87
N ARG A 409 2.22 -3.25 -13.61
CA ARG A 409 1.46 -2.09 -14.11
C ARG A 409 0.03 -2.14 -13.58
N LYS A 410 -0.13 -2.61 -12.34
CA LYS A 410 -1.45 -2.81 -11.70
C LYS A 410 -2.25 -1.52 -11.56
N GLU A 411 -1.60 -0.35 -11.60
CA GLU A 411 -2.24 0.96 -11.60
C GLU A 411 -3.26 1.08 -12.75
N LYS A 412 -2.92 0.57 -13.94
CA LYS A 412 -3.85 0.52 -15.08
C LYS A 412 -5.07 -0.35 -14.84
N LEU A 413 -4.91 -1.44 -14.08
CA LEU A 413 -6.02 -2.30 -13.69
C LEU A 413 -6.89 -1.56 -12.69
N TYR A 414 -6.28 -0.90 -11.71
CA TYR A 414 -6.97 -0.14 -10.65
C TYR A 414 -7.76 1.04 -11.21
N ASP A 415 -7.21 1.76 -12.19
CA ASP A 415 -7.89 2.85 -12.90
C ASP A 415 -9.23 2.42 -13.50
N VAL A 416 -9.32 1.16 -13.95
CA VAL A 416 -10.56 0.60 -14.52
C VAL A 416 -11.41 -0.08 -13.46
N LEU A 417 -10.81 -0.79 -12.50
CA LEU A 417 -11.51 -1.45 -11.40
C LEU A 417 -12.31 -0.46 -10.54
N PHE A 418 -11.73 0.69 -10.20
CA PHE A 418 -12.36 1.66 -9.30
C PHE A 418 -13.25 2.67 -10.02
N ARG A 419 -13.45 2.51 -11.35
CA ARG A 419 -14.29 3.40 -12.16
C ARG A 419 -15.76 2.97 -12.13
N TYR A 420 -16.33 2.94 -10.94
CA TYR A 420 -17.76 2.69 -10.77
C TYR A 420 -18.59 3.80 -11.42
N GLN A 421 -19.68 3.43 -12.10
CA GLN A 421 -20.53 4.34 -12.86
C GLN A 421 -21.92 4.48 -12.23
N GLY A 422 -22.54 3.37 -11.81
CA GLY A 422 -23.85 3.38 -11.16
C GLY A 422 -25.02 3.69 -12.10
N GLU A 423 -24.90 3.38 -13.39
CA GLU A 423 -25.91 3.72 -14.41
C GLU A 423 -26.52 2.44 -15.06
N LEU A 424 -26.64 2.41 -16.39
CA LEU A 424 -27.20 1.28 -17.15
C LEU A 424 -26.26 0.07 -17.17
N THR A 425 -26.67 -1.04 -17.79
CA THR A 425 -25.87 -2.28 -17.88
C THR A 425 -25.59 -2.64 -19.34
N LEU A 426 -24.87 -1.78 -20.05
CA LEU A 426 -24.49 -1.90 -21.45
C LEU A 426 -23.04 -2.36 -21.61
N LEU A 427 -22.85 -3.59 -22.10
CA LEU A 427 -21.53 -4.12 -22.44
C LEU A 427 -21.18 -3.86 -23.91
N ASP A 428 -20.13 -3.07 -24.16
CA ASP A 428 -19.62 -2.83 -25.50
C ASP A 428 -18.92 -4.07 -26.07
N MET A 429 -19.62 -4.79 -26.96
CA MET A 429 -19.10 -5.98 -27.61
C MET A 429 -17.88 -5.72 -28.51
N SER A 430 -17.62 -4.48 -28.94
CA SER A 430 -16.40 -4.15 -29.67
C SER A 430 -15.16 -4.22 -28.77
N LEU A 431 -15.27 -3.81 -27.51
CA LEU A 431 -14.20 -3.93 -26.52
C LEU A 431 -14.01 -5.36 -26.02
N VAL A 432 -15.08 -6.16 -25.94
CA VAL A 432 -14.97 -7.61 -25.65
C VAL A 432 -14.20 -8.34 -26.77
N ARG A 433 -14.42 -7.94 -28.03
CA ARG A 433 -13.63 -8.47 -29.17
C ARG A 433 -12.18 -8.02 -29.09
N LEU A 434 -11.94 -6.73 -28.82
CA LEU A 434 -10.59 -6.19 -28.66
C LEU A 434 -9.83 -6.90 -27.54
N LEU A 435 -10.45 -7.13 -26.39
CA LEU A 435 -9.89 -7.94 -25.29
C LEU A 435 -9.38 -9.31 -25.78
N CYS A 436 -10.17 -9.98 -26.62
CA CYS A 436 -9.82 -11.30 -27.16
C CYS A 436 -8.73 -11.24 -28.24
N GLU A 437 -8.67 -10.16 -29.02
CA GLU A 437 -7.71 -9.95 -30.10
C GLU A 437 -6.33 -9.56 -29.57
N GLU A 438 -6.29 -8.73 -28.52
CA GLU A 438 -5.04 -8.27 -27.88
C GLU A 438 -4.48 -9.26 -26.85
N ALA A 439 -5.16 -10.38 -26.60
CA ALA A 439 -4.74 -11.36 -25.61
C ALA A 439 -3.35 -11.95 -25.94
N PRO A 440 -2.34 -11.79 -25.07
CA PRO A 440 -0.97 -12.21 -25.38
C PRO A 440 -0.81 -13.73 -25.35
N ARG A 441 -1.71 -14.44 -24.68
CA ARG A 441 -1.75 -15.91 -24.55
C ARG A 441 -3.16 -16.38 -24.20
N PRO A 442 -3.43 -17.71 -24.14
CA PRO A 442 -4.71 -18.20 -23.67
C PRO A 442 -5.07 -17.60 -22.31
N PHE A 443 -6.33 -17.24 -22.13
CA PHE A 443 -6.81 -16.59 -20.91
C PHE A 443 -8.18 -17.12 -20.51
N VAL A 444 -8.55 -16.82 -19.27
CA VAL A 444 -9.83 -17.17 -18.67
C VAL A 444 -10.61 -15.88 -18.41
N PRO A 445 -11.71 -15.63 -19.13
CA PRO A 445 -12.64 -14.57 -18.79
C PRO A 445 -13.50 -14.98 -17.59
N VAL A 446 -13.54 -14.09 -16.60
CA VAL A 446 -14.39 -14.19 -15.42
C VAL A 446 -15.29 -12.97 -15.39
N MET A 447 -16.58 -13.20 -15.62
CA MET A 447 -17.60 -12.18 -15.56
C MET A 447 -18.27 -12.17 -14.19
N ILE A 448 -18.42 -10.99 -13.60
CA ILE A 448 -19.10 -10.76 -12.33
C ILE A 448 -20.17 -9.69 -12.56
N SER A 449 -21.44 -10.04 -12.33
CA SER A 449 -22.61 -9.20 -12.61
C SER A 449 -23.80 -9.68 -11.78
N ASP A 450 -24.80 -8.84 -11.56
CA ASP A 450 -26.11 -9.29 -11.04
C ASP A 450 -26.96 -9.98 -12.13
N GLY A 451 -26.53 -9.91 -13.39
CA GLY A 451 -27.06 -10.60 -14.56
C GLY A 451 -28.01 -9.78 -15.44
N ASP A 452 -28.30 -8.52 -15.12
CA ASP A 452 -29.21 -7.67 -15.93
C ASP A 452 -28.49 -6.98 -17.10
N VAL A 453 -27.80 -7.76 -17.94
CA VAL A 453 -27.01 -7.23 -19.06
C VAL A 453 -27.88 -6.95 -20.27
N MET A 454 -27.91 -5.70 -20.73
CA MET A 454 -28.65 -5.34 -21.94
C MET A 454 -28.08 -6.07 -23.16
N HIS A 455 -28.98 -6.63 -23.99
CA HIS A 455 -28.61 -7.39 -25.19
C HIS A 455 -27.70 -8.61 -24.92
N TRP A 456 -27.91 -9.28 -23.78
CA TRP A 456 -27.13 -10.45 -23.35
C TRP A 456 -27.08 -11.58 -24.40
N GLU A 457 -28.04 -11.67 -25.32
CA GLU A 457 -28.07 -12.67 -26.38
C GLU A 457 -26.85 -12.57 -27.30
N HIS A 458 -26.39 -11.35 -27.58
CA HIS A 458 -25.19 -11.11 -28.38
C HIS A 458 -23.93 -11.57 -27.65
N LEU A 459 -23.87 -11.33 -26.34
CA LEU A 459 -22.79 -11.81 -25.49
C LEU A 459 -22.78 -13.35 -25.43
N LEU A 460 -23.93 -13.98 -25.19
CA LEU A 460 -24.04 -15.44 -25.14
C LEU A 460 -23.58 -16.08 -26.46
N GLN A 461 -24.04 -15.55 -27.60
CA GLN A 461 -23.66 -16.08 -28.90
C GLN A 461 -22.14 -15.94 -29.11
N PHE A 462 -21.57 -14.77 -28.78
CA PHE A 462 -20.12 -14.56 -28.84
C PHE A 462 -19.35 -15.55 -27.94
N VAL A 463 -19.83 -15.79 -26.72
CA VAL A 463 -19.19 -16.71 -25.78
C VAL A 463 -19.18 -18.14 -26.32
N LYS A 464 -20.30 -18.60 -26.90
CA LYS A 464 -20.42 -19.93 -27.53
C LYS A 464 -19.47 -20.10 -28.72
N ASP A 465 -19.27 -19.04 -29.49
CA ASP A 465 -18.41 -19.09 -30.68
C ASP A 465 -16.93 -19.04 -30.32
N ARG A 466 -16.57 -18.31 -29.24
CA ARG A 466 -15.17 -18.02 -28.90
C ARG A 466 -14.57 -18.95 -27.84
N PHE A 467 -15.37 -19.43 -26.90
CA PHE A 467 -14.91 -20.18 -25.74
C PHE A 467 -15.47 -21.60 -25.71
N ARG A 468 -14.77 -22.52 -25.03
CA ARG A 468 -15.17 -23.93 -24.94
C ARG A 468 -15.72 -24.25 -23.55
N PRO A 469 -16.92 -24.81 -23.42
CA PRO A 469 -17.44 -25.26 -22.13
C PRO A 469 -16.63 -26.45 -21.58
N PRO A 470 -16.69 -26.71 -20.25
CA PRO A 470 -17.42 -25.91 -19.27
C PRO A 470 -16.66 -24.66 -18.81
N ASP A 471 -15.34 -24.69 -18.90
CA ASP A 471 -14.49 -23.78 -18.14
C ASP A 471 -13.98 -22.59 -18.97
N GLY A 472 -14.37 -22.47 -20.24
CA GLY A 472 -13.85 -21.45 -21.17
C GLY A 472 -14.32 -20.04 -20.85
N PHE A 473 -15.39 -19.92 -20.07
CA PHE A 473 -15.97 -18.67 -19.60
C PHE A 473 -16.68 -18.94 -18.28
N PHE A 474 -16.46 -18.07 -17.29
CA PHE A 474 -17.11 -18.17 -15.99
C PHE A 474 -18.02 -16.98 -15.77
N LEU A 475 -19.28 -17.24 -15.43
CA LEU A 475 -20.18 -16.22 -14.89
C LEU A 475 -20.35 -16.44 -13.38
N LEU A 476 -20.09 -15.39 -12.62
CA LEU A 476 -20.36 -15.30 -11.20
C LEU A 476 -21.50 -14.30 -11.03
N GLN A 477 -22.70 -14.82 -10.83
CA GLN A 477 -23.88 -13.99 -10.76
C GLN A 477 -24.25 -13.68 -9.32
N ILE A 478 -24.36 -12.40 -8.98
CA ILE A 478 -24.84 -11.93 -7.68
C ILE A 478 -26.37 -11.95 -7.67
N GLY A 479 -26.97 -12.54 -6.65
CA GLY A 479 -28.43 -12.61 -6.53
C GLY A 479 -29.10 -13.68 -7.39
N GLN A 480 -30.31 -13.39 -7.86
CA GLN A 480 -31.19 -14.38 -8.52
C GLN A 480 -30.72 -14.73 -9.94
N SER A 481 -31.17 -15.87 -10.47
CA SER A 481 -30.81 -16.29 -11.84
C SER A 481 -31.36 -15.37 -12.93
N SER A 482 -30.49 -14.94 -13.85
CA SER A 482 -30.85 -14.19 -15.06
C SER A 482 -31.08 -15.09 -16.27
N ASP A 483 -31.60 -14.48 -17.35
CA ASP A 483 -31.69 -15.11 -18.66
C ASP A 483 -30.29 -15.42 -19.25
N LEU A 484 -29.31 -14.54 -19.03
CA LEU A 484 -27.92 -14.77 -19.43
C LEU A 484 -27.33 -16.01 -18.75
N ALA A 485 -27.48 -16.13 -17.42
CA ALA A 485 -27.04 -17.31 -16.68
C ALA A 485 -27.71 -18.59 -17.19
N THR A 486 -29.03 -18.55 -17.36
CA THR A 486 -29.80 -19.68 -17.87
C THR A 486 -29.30 -20.10 -19.26
N GLY A 487 -29.01 -19.13 -20.12
CA GLY A 487 -28.47 -19.35 -21.46
C GLY A 487 -27.07 -19.97 -21.45
N LEU A 488 -26.17 -19.48 -20.58
CA LEU A 488 -24.82 -20.02 -20.40
C LEU A 488 -24.83 -21.44 -19.84
N GLN A 489 -25.66 -21.71 -18.83
CA GLN A 489 -25.83 -23.05 -18.26
C GLN A 489 -26.34 -24.04 -19.31
N LYS A 490 -27.34 -23.66 -20.11
CA LYS A 490 -27.85 -24.49 -21.23
C LYS A 490 -26.78 -24.75 -22.29
N ALA A 491 -25.87 -23.81 -22.51
CA ALA A 491 -24.72 -23.97 -23.39
C ALA A 491 -23.57 -24.77 -22.75
N GLY A 492 -23.71 -25.21 -21.50
CA GLY A 492 -22.75 -26.04 -20.77
C GLY A 492 -21.63 -25.27 -20.08
N PHE A 493 -21.70 -23.94 -19.99
CA PHE A 493 -20.71 -23.12 -19.28
C PHE A 493 -20.94 -23.10 -17.78
N SER A 494 -19.85 -22.88 -17.03
CA SER A 494 -19.88 -22.75 -15.58
C SER A 494 -20.51 -21.43 -15.15
N VAL A 495 -21.64 -21.52 -14.45
CA VAL A 495 -22.31 -20.38 -13.81
C VAL A 495 -22.44 -20.67 -12.33
N THR A 496 -22.00 -19.73 -11.51
CA THR A 496 -22.09 -19.81 -10.05
C THR A 496 -22.92 -18.65 -9.54
N PHE A 497 -24.00 -18.96 -8.81
CA PHE A 497 -24.80 -17.96 -8.11
C PHE A 497 -24.19 -17.65 -6.76
N VAL A 498 -24.25 -16.38 -6.38
CA VAL A 498 -23.67 -15.83 -5.17
C VAL A 498 -24.77 -15.09 -4.44
N ASP A 499 -25.27 -15.72 -3.39
CA ASP A 499 -26.32 -15.17 -2.53
C ASP A 499 -25.73 -14.25 -1.45
N HIS A 500 -24.44 -14.45 -1.14
CA HIS A 500 -23.74 -13.67 -0.14
C HIS A 500 -22.32 -13.31 -0.60
N PRO A 501 -21.85 -12.07 -0.39
CA PRO A 501 -20.51 -11.60 -0.74
C PRO A 501 -19.33 -12.51 -0.37
N SER A 502 -19.43 -13.18 0.78
CA SER A 502 -18.41 -14.12 1.26
C SER A 502 -18.26 -15.37 0.37
N GLN A 503 -19.30 -15.75 -0.38
CA GLN A 503 -19.26 -16.86 -1.33
C GLN A 503 -18.49 -16.48 -2.59
N LEU A 504 -18.63 -15.23 -3.07
CA LEU A 504 -18.00 -14.77 -4.31
C LEU A 504 -16.50 -15.07 -4.30
N ARG A 505 -15.83 -14.85 -3.17
CA ARG A 505 -14.41 -15.17 -3.00
C ARG A 505 -14.09 -16.64 -3.31
N HIS A 506 -14.85 -17.57 -2.75
CA HIS A 506 -14.63 -19.01 -2.96
C HIS A 506 -14.96 -19.42 -4.38
N CYS A 507 -15.96 -18.79 -5.00
CA CYS A 507 -16.40 -19.07 -6.36
C CYS A 507 -15.37 -18.58 -7.40
N VAL A 508 -14.89 -17.34 -7.27
CA VAL A 508 -13.86 -16.79 -8.17
C VAL A 508 -12.57 -17.57 -8.01
N LEU A 509 -12.15 -17.78 -6.76
CA LEU A 509 -10.95 -18.54 -6.46
C LEU A 509 -11.07 -19.98 -6.96
N GLY A 510 -12.22 -20.62 -6.77
CA GLY A 510 -12.51 -21.97 -7.24
C GLY A 510 -12.47 -22.07 -8.76
N ALA A 511 -13.07 -21.13 -9.47
CA ALA A 511 -13.05 -21.05 -10.94
C ALA A 511 -11.61 -20.91 -11.46
N VAL A 512 -10.82 -20.02 -10.86
CA VAL A 512 -9.41 -19.87 -11.20
C VAL A 512 -8.63 -21.13 -10.83
N GLN A 513 -8.77 -21.66 -9.62
CA GLN A 513 -8.07 -22.87 -9.18
C GLN A 513 -8.36 -24.08 -10.08
N GLN A 514 -9.61 -24.30 -10.49
CA GLN A 514 -9.98 -25.39 -11.41
C GLN A 514 -9.16 -25.36 -12.70
N ARG A 515 -8.80 -24.17 -13.18
CA ARG A 515 -7.96 -23.99 -14.37
C ARG A 515 -6.47 -24.19 -14.14
N PHE A 516 -6.04 -24.07 -12.90
CA PHE A 516 -4.63 -24.15 -12.49
C PHE A 516 -4.31 -25.46 -11.75
N ARG A 517 -5.25 -26.41 -11.71
CA ARG A 517 -4.99 -27.78 -11.22
C ARG A 517 -4.03 -28.48 -12.18
N PHE A 518 -2.77 -28.60 -11.77
CA PHE A 518 -1.73 -29.39 -12.42
C PHE A 518 -1.77 -30.85 -11.99
#